data_AF-A0A2X4UR90-F1
#
_entry.id   AF-A0A2X4UR90-F1
#
_cell.length_a   1.000
_cell.length_b   1.000
_cell.length_c   1.000
_cell.angle_alpha   90.00
_cell.angle_beta   90.00
_cell.angle_gamma   90.00
#
_symmetry.space_group_name_H-M   'P 1'
#
loop_
_entity.id
_entity.type
_entity.pdbx_description
1 polymer ?
#
loop_
_entity_poly.entity_id
_entity_poly.type
_entity_poly.pdbx_seq_one_letter_code
_entity_poly.pdbx_strand_id
1 'polypeptide(L)'
;MKVDLVPGLSAQVSTKVKTLNYDAVLTSWGPDYFDPNTNAAAFAYNPEDGSKTLAWRANWQIPALNKLTLAATAENDTAKRVADYQQLQKSVQQSSPFVIGLQARSLIAVRDNLKGYVQGINPDMVFYSKVSK
;
A
#
# COMPACT_ATOMS: atom_id res chain seq x y z
N MET A 1 -20.04 -16.88 -11.12
CA MET A 1 -20.16 -15.89 -10.02
C MET A 1 -20.73 -14.61 -10.60
N LYS A 2 -21.72 -14.00 -9.95
CA LYS A 2 -22.27 -12.69 -10.33
C LYS A 2 -21.68 -11.66 -9.37
N VAL A 3 -21.27 -10.51 -9.89
CA VAL A 3 -20.70 -9.39 -9.12
C VAL A 3 -21.52 -8.15 -9.45
N ASP A 4 -22.01 -7.47 -8.41
CA ASP A 4 -22.75 -6.22 -8.55
C ASP A 4 -21.83 -5.06 -8.15
N LEU A 5 -21.61 -4.11 -9.07
CA LEU A 5 -20.77 -2.94 -8.83
C LEU A 5 -21.59 -1.82 -8.19
N VAL A 6 -21.20 -1.41 -6.99
CA VAL A 6 -21.85 -0.31 -6.25
C VAL A 6 -20.94 0.93 -6.28
N PRO A 7 -21.24 1.95 -7.11
CA PRO A 7 -20.49 3.20 -7.08
C PRO A 7 -20.84 4.02 -5.83
N GLY A 8 -19.91 4.85 -5.38
CA GLY A 8 -20.12 5.73 -4.23
C GLY A 8 -19.04 6.78 -4.08
N LEU A 9 -19.31 7.81 -3.29
CA LEU A 9 -18.30 8.81 -2.94
C LEU A 9 -17.19 8.15 -2.09
N SER A 10 -15.95 8.62 -2.25
CA SER A 10 -14.80 8.10 -1.50
C SER A 10 -15.05 8.08 0.02
N ALA A 11 -15.72 9.10 0.57
CA ALA A 11 -16.10 9.15 1.98
C ALA A 11 -17.09 8.04 2.38
N GLN A 12 -18.07 7.73 1.54
CA GLN A 12 -19.06 6.67 1.80
C GLN A 12 -18.39 5.29 1.76
N VAL A 13 -17.54 5.04 0.76
CA VAL A 13 -16.76 3.81 0.63
C VAL A 13 -15.83 3.65 1.84
N SER A 14 -15.15 4.72 2.24
CA SER A 14 -14.26 4.72 3.42
C SER A 14 -15.01 4.41 4.71
N THR A 15 -16.21 4.95 4.90
CA THR A 15 -17.05 4.61 6.07
C THR A 15 -17.39 3.13 6.09
N LYS A 16 -17.83 2.56 4.95
CA LYS A 16 -18.13 1.13 4.84
C LYS A 16 -16.92 0.25 5.19
N VAL A 17 -15.74 0.60 4.69
CA VAL A 17 -14.49 -0.12 5.00
C VAL A 17 -14.14 0.00 6.49
N LYS A 18 -14.24 1.20 7.08
CA LYS A 18 -13.98 1.43 8.50
C LYS A 18 -14.94 0.70 9.43
N THR A 19 -16.17 0.43 8.98
CA THR A 19 -17.17 -0.34 9.71
C THR A 19 -17.21 -1.80 9.30
N LEU A 20 -16.27 -2.27 8.47
CA LEU A 20 -16.22 -3.64 7.93
C LEU A 20 -17.54 -4.09 7.26
N ASN A 21 -18.28 -3.14 6.67
CA ASN A 21 -19.56 -3.37 6.01
C ASN A 21 -19.40 -3.36 4.48
N TYR A 22 -18.68 -4.35 3.96
CA TYR A 22 -18.42 -4.52 2.54
C TYR A 22 -17.99 -5.97 2.23
N ASP A 23 -18.28 -6.46 1.02
CA ASP A 23 -17.78 -7.76 0.55
C ASP A 23 -16.40 -7.63 -0.10
N ALA A 24 -16.24 -6.63 -0.98
CA ALA A 24 -15.00 -6.27 -1.62
C ALA A 24 -14.94 -4.75 -1.90
N VAL A 25 -13.74 -4.19 -1.91
CA VAL A 25 -13.51 -2.77 -2.27
C VAL A 25 -12.36 -2.68 -3.26
N LEU A 26 -12.55 -1.88 -4.31
CA LEU A 26 -11.46 -1.50 -5.21
C LEU A 26 -10.78 -0.26 -4.64
N THR A 27 -9.49 -0.38 -4.33
CA THR A 27 -8.67 0.72 -3.80
C THR A 27 -7.29 0.71 -4.42
N SER A 28 -6.64 1.87 -4.45
CA SER A 28 -5.21 2.01 -4.73
C SER A 28 -4.44 2.16 -3.42
N TRP A 29 -3.15 1.82 -3.45
CA TRP A 29 -2.21 2.06 -2.36
C TRP A 29 -0.87 2.53 -2.93
N GLY A 30 -0.14 3.34 -2.16
CA GLY A 30 1.21 3.79 -2.48
C GLY A 30 2.07 3.83 -1.21
N PRO A 31 3.39 3.64 -1.34
CA PRO A 31 4.30 3.70 -0.20
C PRO A 31 4.41 5.12 0.36
N ASP A 32 4.35 5.26 1.68
CA ASP A 32 4.52 6.55 2.36
C ASP A 32 6.00 6.96 2.46
N TYR A 33 6.93 6.00 2.39
CA TYR A 33 8.37 6.22 2.46
C TYR A 33 9.17 5.13 1.73
N PHE A 34 10.44 5.41 1.40
CA PHE A 34 11.31 4.51 0.61
C PHE A 34 11.96 3.40 1.43
N ASP A 35 11.13 2.56 2.04
CA ASP A 35 11.58 1.35 2.71
C ASP A 35 10.50 0.26 2.62
N PRO A 36 10.85 -1.04 2.44
CA PRO A 36 9.87 -2.13 2.32
C PRO A 36 8.87 -2.19 3.48
N ASN A 37 9.25 -1.68 4.66
CA ASN A 37 8.39 -1.63 5.84
C ASN A 37 7.07 -0.90 5.58
N THR A 38 7.06 0.15 4.74
CA THR A 38 5.85 0.94 4.47
C THR A 38 4.69 0.05 3.98
N ASN A 39 5.00 -0.95 3.15
CA ASN A 39 4.01 -1.91 2.66
C ASN A 39 3.81 -3.06 3.65
N ALA A 40 4.86 -3.56 4.32
CA ALA A 40 4.72 -4.62 5.30
C ALA A 40 3.80 -4.19 6.47
N ALA A 41 4.00 -2.99 7.02
CA ALA A 41 3.17 -2.44 8.10
C ALA A 41 1.72 -2.16 7.66
N ALA A 42 1.47 -1.96 6.38
CA ALA A 42 0.12 -1.78 5.85
C ALA A 42 -0.59 -3.13 5.58
N PHE A 43 0.06 -4.04 4.86
CA PHE A 43 -0.54 -5.26 4.32
C PHE A 43 -0.35 -6.50 5.20
N ALA A 44 0.67 -6.54 6.06
CA ALA A 44 1.09 -7.73 6.80
C ALA A 44 1.12 -7.52 8.33
N TYR A 45 0.46 -6.46 8.82
CA TYR A 45 0.44 -6.13 10.24
C TYR A 45 -0.97 -5.76 10.71
N ASN A 46 -1.51 -6.53 11.64
CA ASN A 46 -2.77 -6.28 12.35
C ASN A 46 -2.58 -6.64 13.84
N PRO A 47 -2.01 -5.74 14.65
CA PRO A 47 -1.63 -6.02 16.04
C PRO A 47 -2.77 -6.00 17.06
N GLU A 48 -4.02 -5.75 16.63
CA GLU A 48 -5.18 -5.59 17.52
C GLU A 48 -5.07 -4.44 18.55
N ASP A 49 -4.18 -3.48 18.33
CA ASP A 49 -3.95 -2.31 19.20
C ASP A 49 -4.81 -1.08 18.84
N GLY A 50 -5.78 -1.26 17.94
CA GLY A 50 -6.61 -0.18 17.40
C GLY A 50 -6.11 0.40 16.07
N SER A 51 -4.90 0.06 15.62
CA SER A 51 -4.38 0.44 14.30
C SER A 51 -5.32 0.02 13.16
N LYS A 52 -5.44 0.88 12.13
CA LYS A 52 -6.37 0.70 10.99
C LYS A 52 -5.64 0.41 9.68
N THR A 53 -4.70 -0.53 9.74
CA THR A 53 -3.89 -1.03 8.60
C THR A 53 -4.78 -1.69 7.54
N LEU A 54 -4.23 -2.01 6.36
CA LEU A 54 -5.01 -2.73 5.34
C LEU A 54 -5.34 -4.15 5.79
N ALA A 55 -4.44 -4.82 6.51
CA ALA A 55 -4.73 -6.12 7.12
C ALA A 55 -5.93 -6.04 8.08
N TRP A 56 -5.98 -4.99 8.93
CA TRP A 56 -7.14 -4.74 9.80
C TRP A 56 -8.42 -4.46 9.01
N ARG A 57 -8.34 -3.61 7.98
CA ARG A 57 -9.50 -3.26 7.13
C ARG A 57 -10.07 -4.51 6.47
N ALA A 58 -9.22 -5.44 6.05
CA ALA A 58 -9.62 -6.73 5.49
C ALA A 58 -10.05 -7.76 6.53
N ASN A 59 -10.14 -7.39 7.81
CA ASN A 59 -10.42 -8.29 8.94
C ASN A 59 -9.50 -9.53 8.95
N TRP A 60 -8.24 -9.36 8.56
CA TRP A 60 -7.30 -10.46 8.38
C TRP A 60 -6.44 -10.67 9.63
N GLN A 61 -6.55 -11.86 10.22
CA GLN A 61 -5.84 -12.23 11.45
C GLN A 61 -4.57 -13.02 11.13
N ILE A 62 -3.42 -12.43 11.49
CA ILE A 62 -2.11 -12.86 11.00
C ILE A 62 -1.01 -12.75 12.07
N PRO A 63 -1.14 -13.41 13.23
CA PRO A 63 -0.19 -13.27 14.33
C PRO A 63 1.26 -13.64 13.96
N ALA A 64 1.45 -14.58 13.04
CA ALA A 64 2.78 -14.94 12.53
C ALA A 64 3.40 -13.82 11.68
N LEU A 65 2.62 -13.21 10.77
CA LEU A 65 3.12 -12.08 9.95
C LEU A 65 3.32 -10.82 10.78
N ASN A 66 2.54 -10.63 11.86
CA ASN A 66 2.79 -9.54 12.80
C ASN A 66 4.19 -9.64 13.39
N LYS A 67 4.55 -10.82 13.91
CA LYS A 67 5.87 -11.09 14.50
C LYS A 67 6.99 -10.89 13.48
N LEU A 68 6.81 -11.43 12.27
CA LEU A 68 7.82 -11.30 11.21
C LEU A 68 7.98 -9.84 10.75
N THR A 69 6.88 -9.07 10.64
CA THR A 69 6.94 -7.64 10.30
C THR A 69 7.74 -6.87 11.35
N LEU A 70 7.49 -7.10 12.64
CA LEU A 70 8.26 -6.45 13.72
C LEU A 70 9.73 -6.87 13.71
N ALA A 71 10.01 -8.16 13.52
CA ALA A 71 11.38 -8.67 13.43
C ALA A 71 12.14 -8.04 12.24
N ALA A 72 11.55 -8.02 11.05
CA ALA A 72 12.14 -7.42 9.85
C ALA A 72 12.35 -5.90 9.99
N THR A 73 11.52 -5.23 10.79
CA THR A 73 11.67 -3.81 11.10
C THR A 73 12.91 -3.56 11.97
N ALA A 74 13.14 -4.42 12.96
CA ALA A 74 14.22 -4.31 13.92
C ALA A 74 15.53 -4.99 13.47
N GLU A 75 15.54 -5.66 12.31
CA GLU A 75 16.71 -6.37 11.79
C GLU A 75 17.76 -5.40 11.22
N ASN A 76 19.00 -5.55 11.69
CA ASN A 76 20.13 -4.71 11.30
C ASN A 76 20.99 -5.36 10.21
N ASP A 77 20.98 -6.69 10.09
CA ASP A 77 21.64 -7.37 9.00
C ASP A 77 20.84 -7.19 7.70
N THR A 78 21.43 -6.47 6.75
CA THR A 78 20.76 -6.14 5.48
C THR A 78 20.31 -7.38 4.70
N ALA A 79 21.12 -8.44 4.66
CA ALA A 79 20.81 -9.63 3.89
C ALA A 79 19.64 -10.40 4.51
N LYS A 80 19.65 -10.53 5.83
CA LYS A 80 18.55 -11.14 6.58
C LYS A 80 17.27 -10.31 6.49
N ARG A 81 17.37 -8.98 6.64
CA ARG A 81 16.23 -8.06 6.48
C ARG A 81 15.57 -8.20 5.11
N VAL A 82 16.37 -8.29 4.04
CA VAL A 82 15.86 -8.53 2.68
C VAL A 82 15.14 -9.88 2.59
N ALA A 83 15.73 -10.94 3.15
CA ALA A 83 15.10 -12.27 3.16
C ALA A 83 13.76 -12.27 3.93
N ASP A 84 13.69 -11.60 5.09
CA ASP A 84 12.48 -11.49 5.89
C ASP A 84 11.36 -10.75 5.12
N TYR A 85 11.68 -9.65 4.44
CA TYR A 85 10.70 -8.93 3.60
C TYR A 85 10.27 -9.75 2.37
N GLN A 86 11.15 -10.54 1.76
CA GLN A 86 10.77 -11.46 0.69
C GLN A 86 9.79 -12.53 1.19
N GLN A 87 10.04 -13.08 2.39
CA GLN A 87 9.15 -14.03 3.02
C GLN A 87 7.78 -13.41 3.33
N LEU A 88 7.76 -12.19 3.87
CA LEU A 88 6.52 -11.43 4.10
C LEU A 88 5.73 -11.27 2.79
N GLN A 89 6.39 -10.76 1.74
CA GLN A 89 5.74 -10.51 0.45
C GLN A 89 5.16 -11.80 -0.15
N LYS A 90 5.90 -12.91 -0.10
CA LYS A 90 5.43 -14.21 -0.60
C LYS A 90 4.24 -14.74 0.22
N SER A 91 4.30 -14.58 1.54
CA SER A 91 3.20 -15.02 2.42
C SER A 91 1.92 -14.23 2.15
N VAL A 92 2.02 -12.89 2.01
CA VAL A 92 0.89 -12.03 1.63
C VAL A 92 0.35 -12.44 0.27
N GLN A 93 1.21 -12.62 -0.73
CA GLN A 93 0.78 -13.05 -2.07
C GLN A 93 -0.05 -14.34 -2.05
N GLN A 94 0.34 -15.31 -1.21
CA GLN A 94 -0.27 -16.64 -1.20
C GLN A 94 -1.49 -16.78 -0.30
N SER A 95 -1.60 -15.97 0.76
CA SER A 95 -2.57 -16.22 1.84
C SER A 95 -3.42 -15.01 2.22
N SER A 96 -3.16 -13.84 1.63
CA SER A 96 -3.92 -12.64 1.96
C SER A 96 -5.30 -12.60 1.28
N PRO A 97 -6.25 -11.83 1.83
CA PRO A 97 -7.51 -11.51 1.17
C PRO A 97 -7.37 -10.45 0.06
N PHE A 98 -6.14 -10.08 -0.33
CA PHE A 98 -5.90 -9.05 -1.34
C PHE A 98 -5.76 -9.66 -2.73
N VAL A 99 -6.41 -9.01 -3.70
CA VAL A 99 -6.22 -9.30 -5.12
C VAL A 99 -5.47 -8.12 -5.74
N ILE A 100 -4.16 -8.28 -5.95
CA ILE A 100 -3.30 -7.26 -6.58
C ILE A 100 -3.25 -7.53 -8.09
N GLY A 101 -3.89 -6.67 -8.88
CA GLY A 101 -3.96 -6.83 -10.34
C GLY A 101 -3.26 -5.74 -11.16
N LEU A 102 -3.06 -4.54 -10.60
CA LEU A 102 -2.60 -3.37 -11.36
C LEU A 102 -1.49 -2.64 -10.61
N GLN A 103 -0.49 -2.17 -11.36
CA GLN A 103 0.50 -1.21 -10.89
C GLN A 103 0.16 0.15 -11.50
N ALA A 104 -0.15 1.13 -10.67
CA ALA A 104 -0.45 2.48 -11.13
C ALA A 104 0.77 3.08 -11.85
N ARG A 105 0.52 3.81 -12.95
CA ARG A 105 1.50 4.61 -13.67
C ARG A 105 0.93 5.99 -13.92
N SER A 106 1.73 7.01 -13.64
CA SER A 106 1.37 8.41 -13.93
C SER A 106 1.78 8.76 -15.35
N LEU A 107 0.81 8.90 -16.24
CA LEU A 107 1.02 9.44 -17.59
C LEU A 107 0.72 10.93 -17.56
N ILE A 108 1.74 11.75 -17.78
CA ILE A 108 1.63 13.22 -17.63
C ILE A 108 2.04 13.89 -18.93
N ALA A 109 1.15 14.75 -19.43
CA ALA A 109 1.43 15.62 -20.55
C ALA A 109 1.99 16.95 -20.04
N VAL A 110 3.15 17.35 -20.54
CA VAL A 110 3.78 18.64 -20.24
C VAL A 110 3.95 19.44 -21.52
N ARG A 111 3.89 20.77 -21.43
CA ARG A 111 4.18 21.64 -22.58
C ARG A 111 5.66 21.48 -22.98
N ASP A 112 5.93 21.58 -24.28
CA ASP A 112 7.25 21.40 -24.89
C ASP A 112 8.31 22.42 -24.39
N ASN A 113 7.86 23.63 -24.06
CA ASN A 113 8.69 24.69 -23.50
C ASN A 113 9.04 24.47 -22.02
N LEU A 114 8.38 23.56 -21.30
CA LEU A 114 8.74 23.30 -19.91
C LEU A 114 10.01 22.45 -19.82
N LYS A 115 10.98 22.92 -19.03
CA LYS A 115 12.23 22.21 -18.72
C LYS A 115 12.29 21.90 -17.23
N GLY A 116 13.00 20.82 -16.88
CA GLY A 116 13.26 20.45 -15.48
C GLY A 116 12.11 19.76 -14.74
N TYR A 117 10.96 19.53 -15.39
CA TYR A 117 9.88 18.73 -14.81
C TYR A 117 10.26 17.24 -14.76
N VAL A 118 10.16 16.66 -13.56
CA VAL A 118 10.35 15.23 -13.32
C VAL A 118 9.19 14.75 -12.46
N GLN A 119 8.41 13.81 -12.98
CA GLN A 119 7.43 13.10 -12.17
C GLN A 119 8.16 12.12 -11.26
N GLY A 120 8.19 12.38 -9.96
CA GLY A 120 8.76 11.46 -8.99
C GLY A 120 7.83 10.28 -8.69
N ILE A 121 8.35 9.34 -7.89
CA ILE A 121 7.69 8.06 -7.56
C ILE A 121 6.42 8.31 -6.74
N ASN A 122 6.45 9.28 -5.84
CA ASN A 122 5.31 9.73 -5.05
C ASN A 122 4.88 11.16 -5.46
N PRO A 123 3.62 11.57 -5.25
CA PRO A 123 3.11 12.88 -5.67
C PRO A 123 3.85 14.09 -5.08
N ASP A 124 4.45 13.93 -3.91
CA ASP A 124 5.25 14.93 -3.18
C ASP A 124 6.66 15.13 -3.76
N MET A 125 7.11 14.25 -4.66
CA MET A 125 8.42 14.36 -5.31
C MET A 125 8.42 15.23 -6.58
N VAL A 126 7.41 16.06 -6.78
CA VAL A 126 7.35 17.03 -7.88
C VAL A 126 7.94 18.36 -7.41
N PHE A 127 9.21 18.62 -7.76
CA PHE A 127 9.92 19.84 -7.38
C PHE A 127 9.68 20.97 -8.36
N TYR A 128 8.56 21.70 -8.21
CA TYR A 128 8.21 22.83 -9.08
C TYR A 128 9.27 23.94 -9.11
N SER A 129 10.08 24.09 -8.06
CA SER A 129 11.21 25.04 -8.03
C SER A 129 12.29 24.76 -9.08
N LYS A 130 12.35 23.52 -9.62
CA LYS A 130 13.29 23.12 -10.67
C LYS A 130 12.70 23.28 -12.08
N VAL A 131 11.46 23.75 -12.20
CA VAL A 131 10.75 23.85 -13.48
C VAL A 131 10.86 25.27 -14.04
N SER A 132 11.27 25.39 -15.30
CA SER A 132 11.34 26.65 -16.04
C SER A 132 10.59 26.57 -17.38
N LYS A 133 10.37 27.73 -18.00
CA LYS A 133 9.89 27.86 -19.39
C LYS A 133 11.04 28.12 -20.34
#